data_AF-W4MCL1-F1
#
_entry.id   AF-W4MCL1-F1
#
_cell.length_a   1.000
_cell.length_b   1.000
_cell.length_c   1.000
_cell.angle_alpha   90.00
_cell.angle_beta   90.00
_cell.angle_gamma   90.00
#
_symmetry.space_group_name_H-M   'P 1'
#
loop_
_entity.id
_entity.type
_entity.pdbx_description
1 polymer ?
#
loop_
_entity_poly.entity_id
_entity_poly.type
_entity_poly.pdbx_seq_one_letter_code
_entity_poly.pdbx_strand_id
1 'polypeptide(L)'
;MDISVVVEKVADHGYQATSYVPTHVVVQGRTRQEALDRLSDEIRDRLSSMEVVTLSVPLLGDVHPWKAIAGFWCNSPDRSEIERNLQEYRQQVDADPNRL
;
A
#
# COMPACT_ATOMS: atom_id res chain seq x y z
N MET A 1 6.57 -1.16 10.44
CA MET A 1 5.25 -0.79 10.97
C MET A 1 4.57 -2.06 11.42
N ASP A 2 3.85 -2.00 12.52
CA ASP A 2 3.10 -3.15 13.02
C ASP A 2 1.64 -2.98 12.65
N ILE A 3 1.06 -4.02 12.05
CA ILE A 3 -0.36 -4.03 11.66
C ILE A 3 -1.02 -5.27 12.23
N SER A 4 -2.27 -5.13 12.64
CA SER A 4 -3.10 -6.29 12.96
C SER A 4 -3.46 -7.02 11.68
N VAL A 5 -3.37 -8.34 11.70
CA VAL A 5 -3.82 -9.22 10.63
C VAL A 5 -4.65 -10.36 11.23
N VAL A 6 -5.57 -10.86 10.43
CA VAL A 6 -6.38 -12.04 10.78
C VAL A 6 -5.80 -13.23 10.04
N VAL A 7 -5.57 -14.32 10.77
CA VAL A 7 -5.08 -15.59 10.24
C VAL A 7 -6.16 -16.64 10.41
N GLU A 8 -6.44 -17.36 9.33
CA GLU A 8 -7.45 -18.41 9.27
C GLU A 8 -6.84 -19.69 8.70
N LYS A 9 -7.34 -20.83 9.17
CA LYS A 9 -6.98 -22.11 8.58
C LYS A 9 -7.87 -22.37 7.37
N VAL A 10 -7.27 -22.74 6.24
CA VAL A 10 -7.99 -23.12 5.02
C VAL A 10 -7.86 -24.63 4.75
N ALA A 11 -8.56 -25.12 3.74
CA ALA A 11 -8.46 -26.52 3.29
C ALA A 11 -7.00 -26.91 2.98
N ASP A 12 -6.71 -28.21 3.02
CA ASP A 12 -5.40 -28.79 2.69
C ASP A 12 -4.24 -28.29 3.57
N HIS A 13 -4.50 -28.04 4.86
CA HIS A 13 -3.50 -27.60 5.86
C HIS A 13 -2.87 -26.22 5.57
N GLY A 14 -3.47 -25.42 4.70
CA GLY A 14 -3.02 -24.06 4.41
C GLY A 14 -3.46 -23.04 5.47
N TYR A 15 -2.88 -21.84 5.37
CA TYR A 15 -3.29 -20.66 6.14
C TYR A 15 -3.53 -19.49 5.21
N GLN A 16 -4.59 -18.73 5.48
CA GLN A 16 -4.89 -17.46 4.83
C GLN A 16 -4.67 -16.34 5.83
N ALA A 17 -3.90 -15.32 5.45
CA ALA A 17 -3.69 -14.12 6.24
C ALA A 17 -4.27 -12.90 5.52
N THR A 18 -5.10 -12.12 6.22
CA THR A 18 -5.75 -10.92 5.67
C THR A 18 -5.36 -9.71 6.51
N SER A 19 -4.92 -8.62 5.88
CA SER A 19 -4.68 -7.34 6.57
C SER A 19 -5.96 -6.87 7.24
N TYR A 20 -5.94 -6.72 8.57
CA TYR A 20 -7.15 -6.47 9.34
C TYR A 20 -7.58 -5.00 9.21
N VAL A 21 -8.56 -4.77 8.36
CA VAL A 21 -9.48 -3.64 8.50
C VAL A 21 -10.58 -4.10 9.46
N PRO A 22 -11.09 -3.27 10.40
CA PRO A 22 -12.24 -3.67 11.22
C PRO A 22 -13.31 -4.24 10.29
N THR A 23 -13.66 -5.50 10.54
CA THR A 23 -14.47 -6.34 9.66
C THR A 23 -15.66 -5.54 9.13
N HIS A 24 -15.79 -5.39 7.82
CA HIS A 24 -16.96 -4.75 7.21
C HIS A 24 -18.16 -5.69 7.35
N VAL A 25 -18.80 -5.65 8.52
CA VAL A 25 -20.00 -6.40 8.88
C VAL A 25 -21.16 -5.42 8.91
N VAL A 26 -22.21 -5.74 8.16
CA VAL A 26 -23.43 -4.94 8.10
C VAL A 26 -24.58 -5.83 8.49
N VAL A 27 -25.29 -5.45 9.55
CA VAL A 27 -26.48 -6.15 10.04
C VAL A 27 -27.64 -5.17 10.15
N GLN A 28 -28.87 -5.69 10.07
CA GLN A 28 -30.09 -4.92 10.29
C GLN A 28 -30.79 -5.38 11.56
N GLY A 29 -31.40 -4.44 12.28
CA GLY A 29 -32.22 -4.69 13.46
C GLY A 29 -33.49 -3.83 13.40
N ARG A 30 -34.58 -4.29 14.03
CA ARG A 30 -35.84 -3.53 14.13
C ARG A 30 -35.71 -2.39 15.13
N THR A 31 -34.71 -2.47 16.01
CA THR A 31 -34.31 -1.40 16.93
C THR A 31 -32.80 -1.16 16.86
N ARG A 32 -32.35 -0.02 17.37
CA ARG A 32 -30.92 0.29 17.51
C ARG A 32 -30.18 -0.76 18.34
N GLN A 33 -30.77 -1.19 19.45
CA GLN A 33 -30.11 -2.16 20.35
C GLN A 33 -30.00 -3.53 19.68
N GLU A 34 -31.07 -3.99 19.02
CA GLU A 34 -31.05 -5.25 18.27
C GLU A 34 -29.99 -5.26 17.15
N ALA A 35 -29.79 -4.13 16.46
CA ALA A 35 -28.74 -4.02 15.45
C ALA A 35 -27.33 -4.13 16.06
N LEU A 36 -27.11 -3.53 17.24
CA LEU A 36 -25.81 -3.61 17.94
C LEU A 36 -25.55 -5.02 18.50
N ASP A 37 -26.57 -5.65 19.09
CA ASP A 37 -26.45 -7.01 19.63
C ASP A 37 -26.13 -8.01 18.51
N ARG A 38 -26.84 -7.92 17.38
CA ARG A 38 -26.54 -8.74 16.18
C ARG A 38 -25.15 -8.49 15.62
N LEU A 39 -24.70 -7.23 15.60
CA LEU A 39 -23.37 -6.89 15.11
C LEU A 39 -22.30 -7.52 16.01
N SER A 40 -22.50 -7.45 17.32
CA SER A 40 -21.62 -8.04 18.32
C SER A 40 -21.52 -9.57 18.16
N ASP A 41 -22.66 -10.24 17.97
CA ASP A 41 -22.71 -11.69 17.79
C ASP A 41 -22.02 -12.13 16.49
N GLU A 42 -22.27 -11.44 15.37
CA GLU A 42 -21.63 -11.75 14.08
C GLU A 42 -20.11 -11.54 14.13
N ILE A 43 -19.65 -10.46 14.78
CA ILE A 43 -18.21 -10.22 14.98
C ILE A 43 -17.60 -11.32 15.86
N ARG A 44 -18.29 -11.73 16.92
CA ARG A 44 -17.81 -12.78 17.82
C ARG A 44 -17.72 -14.14 17.13
N ASP A 45 -18.74 -14.51 16.37
CA ASP A 45 -18.78 -15.77 15.64
C ASP A 45 -17.65 -15.83 14.61
N ARG A 46 -17.47 -14.74 13.86
CA ARG A 46 -16.38 -14.61 12.89
C ARG A 46 -15.01 -14.75 13.57
N LEU A 47 -14.78 -14.06 14.68
CA LEU A 47 -13.53 -14.14 15.43
C LEU A 47 -13.31 -15.49 16.13
N SER A 48 -14.34 -16.30 16.33
CA SER A 48 -14.21 -17.60 17.03
C SER A 48 -13.34 -18.61 16.27
N SER A 49 -13.25 -18.47 14.95
CA SER A 49 -12.49 -19.35 14.05
C SER A 49 -11.16 -18.74 13.58
N MET A 50 -10.86 -17.52 14.03
CA MET A 50 -9.78 -16.67 13.52
C MET A 50 -8.77 -16.36 14.63
N GLU A 51 -7.50 -16.21 14.26
CA GLU A 51 -6.47 -15.68 15.14
C GLU A 51 -6.11 -14.25 14.73
N VAL A 52 -6.21 -13.29 15.66
CA VAL A 52 -5.71 -11.92 15.44
C VAL A 52 -4.26 -11.86 15.89
N VAL A 53 -3.35 -11.62 14.96
CA VAL A 53 -1.92 -11.52 15.24
C VAL A 53 -1.37 -10.16 14.81
N THR A 54 -0.34 -9.69 15.51
CA THR A 54 0.42 -8.51 15.11
C THR A 54 1.49 -8.93 14.12
N LEU A 55 1.40 -8.44 12.89
CA LEU A 55 2.41 -8.62 11.86
C LEU A 55 3.33 -7.41 11.84
N SER A 56 4.62 -7.63 12.09
CA SER A 56 5.65 -6.61 11.88
C SER A 56 6.05 -6.59 10.41
N VAL A 57 5.67 -5.51 9.72
CA VAL A 57 6.05 -5.26 8.33
C VAL A 57 7.27 -4.35 8.37
N PRO A 58 8.47 -4.82 7.94
CA PRO A 58 9.61 -3.94 7.83
C PRO A 58 9.25 -2.82 6.86
N LEU A 59 9.28 -1.58 7.34
CA LEU A 59 9.30 -0.47 6.40
C LEU A 59 10.64 -0.58 5.68
N LEU A 60 10.63 -0.51 4.35
CA LEU A 60 11.83 -0.12 3.63
C LEU A 60 12.27 1.17 4.33
N GLY A 61 13.35 1.12 5.11
CA GLY A 61 13.82 2.27 5.87
C GLY A 61 14.24 3.39 4.91
N ASP A 62 15.13 4.26 5.36
CA ASP A 62 15.71 5.34 4.54
C ASP A 62 16.36 4.90 3.20
N VAL A 63 16.42 3.61 2.90
CA VAL A 63 16.75 3.05 1.59
C VAL A 63 15.56 3.27 0.63
N HIS A 64 15.29 4.53 0.30
CA HIS A 64 14.44 4.85 -0.83
C HIS A 64 15.11 4.25 -2.07
N PRO A 65 14.45 3.39 -2.88
CA PRO A 65 15.08 2.70 -4.00
C PRO A 65 15.80 3.64 -4.98
N TRP A 66 15.32 4.88 -5.06
CA TRP A 66 15.90 5.92 -5.91
C TRP A 66 17.16 6.58 -5.34
N LYS A 67 17.48 6.43 -4.04
CA LYS A 67 18.76 6.92 -3.48
C LYS A 67 19.95 6.21 -4.10
N ALA A 68 19.81 4.95 -4.53
CA ALA A 68 20.88 4.20 -5.20
C ALA A 68 21.27 4.77 -6.57
N ILE A 69 20.34 5.49 -7.21
CA ILE A 69 20.53 6.07 -8.56
C ILE A 69 20.57 7.60 -8.55
N ALA A 70 20.35 8.22 -7.39
CA ALA A 70 20.40 9.66 -7.22
C ALA A 70 21.83 10.17 -7.50
N GLY A 71 21.97 11.10 -8.46
CA GLY A 71 23.26 11.66 -8.83
C GLY A 71 24.15 10.75 -9.68
N PHE A 72 23.66 9.58 -10.13
CA PHE A 72 24.41 8.67 -11.01
C PHE A 72 24.98 9.37 -12.26
N TRP A 73 24.21 10.32 -12.82
CA TRP A 73 24.58 11.07 -14.01
C TRP A 73 25.57 12.21 -13.76
N CYS A 74 25.80 12.61 -12.50
CA CYS A 74 26.68 13.74 -12.18
C CYS A 74 28.13 13.53 -12.62
N ASN A 75 28.58 12.28 -12.63
CA ASN A 75 29.95 11.88 -12.97
C ASN A 75 30.05 11.21 -14.34
N SER A 76 29.00 11.31 -15.18
CA SER A 76 29.05 10.76 -16.53
C SER A 76 30.11 11.48 -17.37
N PRO A 77 30.99 10.77 -18.11
CA PRO A 77 31.94 11.39 -19.01
C PRO A 77 31.25 12.20 -20.12
N ASP A 78 30.02 11.81 -20.48
CA ASP A 78 29.24 12.42 -21.55
C ASP A 78 28.32 13.55 -21.05
N ARG A 79 28.43 13.92 -19.77
CA ARG A 79 27.50 14.83 -19.10
C ARG A 79 27.27 16.13 -19.87
N SER A 80 28.32 16.77 -20.36
CA SER A 80 28.22 18.04 -21.08
C SER A 80 27.46 17.90 -22.40
N GLU A 81 27.61 16.77 -23.10
CA GLU A 81 26.87 16.50 -24.33
C GLU A 81 25.39 16.24 -24.04
N ILE A 82 25.11 15.46 -23.00
CA ILE A 82 23.73 15.20 -22.55
C ILE A 82 23.04 16.50 -22.14
N GLU A 83 23.69 17.35 -21.35
CA GLU A 83 23.13 18.65 -20.90
C GLU A 83 22.82 19.57 -22.10
N ARG A 84 23.72 19.63 -23.09
CA ARG A 84 23.49 20.37 -24.33
C ARG A 84 22.28 19.84 -25.10
N ASN A 85 22.21 18.53 -25.32
CA ASN A 85 21.09 17.91 -26.04
C ASN A 85 19.75 18.14 -25.31
N LEU A 86 19.76 18.08 -23.98
CA LEU A 86 18.58 18.37 -23.15
C LEU A 86 18.13 19.83 -23.30
N GLN A 87 19.09 20.77 -23.31
CA GLN A 87 18.83 22.19 -23.50
C GLN A 87 18.23 22.48 -24.88
N GLU A 88 18.80 21.90 -25.94
CA GLU A 88 18.31 22.04 -27.32
C GLU A 88 16.89 21.48 -27.46
N TYR A 89 16.65 20.29 -26.92
CA TYR A 89 15.31 19.70 -26.88
C TYR A 89 14.33 20.59 -26.12
N ARG A 90 14.74 21.13 -24.96
CA ARG A 90 13.90 22.01 -24.16
C ARG A 90 13.50 23.27 -24.92
N GLN A 91 14.44 23.89 -25.63
CA GLN A 91 14.16 25.06 -26.47
C GLN A 91 13.17 24.75 -27.59
N GLN A 92 13.30 23.61 -28.27
CA GLN A 92 12.35 23.21 -29.31
C GLN A 92 10.95 23.02 -28.74
N VAL A 93 10.87 22.35 -27.59
CA VAL A 93 9.62 22.09 -26.90
C VAL A 93 8.97 23.37 -26.39
N ASP A 94 9.74 24.29 -25.81
CA ASP A 94 9.23 25.58 -25.32
C ASP A 94 8.84 26.54 -26.45
N ALA A 95 9.45 26.38 -27.63
CA ALA A 95 9.12 27.14 -28.83
C ALA A 95 7.93 26.56 -29.62
N ASP A 96 7.42 25.37 -29.25
CA ASP A 96 6.26 24.76 -29.91
C ASP A 96 4.96 25.47 -29.49
N PRO A 97 4.29 26.20 -30.39
CA PRO A 97 3.06 26.94 -30.07
C PRO A 97 1.87 26.03 -29.77
N ASN A 98 1.95 24.72 -30.04
CA ASN A 98 0.91 23.74 -29.72
C ASN A 98 1.19 22.95 -28.44
N ARG A 99 2.23 23.33 -27.67
CA ARG A 99 2.49 22.75 -26.35
C ARG A 99 1.34 23.11 -25.40
N LEU A 100 0.67 22.08 -24.89
CA LEU A 100 -0.45 22.16 -23.93
C LEU A 100 -0.08 22.95 -22.67
#